data_AF-A0A533XMZ1-F1
#
_entry.id   AF-A0A533XMZ1-F1
#
_cell.length_a   1.000
_cell.length_b   1.000
_cell.length_c   1.000
_cell.angle_alpha   90.00
_cell.angle_beta   90.00
_cell.angle_gamma   90.00
#
_symmetry.space_group_name_H-M   'P 1'
#
loop_
_entity.id
_entity.type
_entity.pdbx_description
1 polymer ?
#
loop_
_entity_poly.entity_id
_entity_poly.type
_entity_poly.pdbx_seq_one_letter_code
_entity_poly.pdbx_strand_id
1 'polypeptide(L)' 'MGAASPSSVHPYVQLAIESIDAYVRDFRVITPPKGLLEQHPVLRGRAGVFVSLKKRGELRGCIGTIEPAHESLAVE' A
#
# COMPACT_ATOMS: atom_id res chain seq x y z
N MET A 1 0.82 -4.01 -26.53
CA MET A 1 -0.08 -4.24 -25.38
C MET A 1 0.62 -5.20 -24.44
N GLY A 2 1.38 -4.66 -23.48
CA GLY A 2 2.17 -5.47 -22.56
C GLY A 2 1.28 -6.11 -21.51
N ALA A 3 1.04 -7.41 -21.63
CA ALA A 3 0.51 -8.21 -20.54
C ALA A 3 1.54 -8.21 -19.41
N ALA A 4 1.22 -7.53 -18.30
CA ALA A 4 2.02 -7.64 -17.09
C ALA A 4 1.94 -9.08 -16.60
N SER A 5 3.07 -9.77 -16.66
CA SER A 5 3.30 -11.09 -16.09
C SER A 5 2.90 -11.12 -14.61
N PRO A 6 2.53 -12.28 -14.02
CA PRO A 6 2.23 -12.37 -12.60
C PRO A 6 3.54 -12.23 -11.81
N SER A 7 3.96 -10.98 -11.57
CA SER A 7 5.01 -10.66 -10.63
C SER A 7 4.47 -10.85 -9.22
N SER A 8 5.25 -11.50 -8.36
CA SER A 8 5.05 -11.48 -6.92
C SER A 8 4.77 -10.04 -6.49
N VAL A 9 3.55 -9.78 -5.99
CA VAL A 9 3.11 -8.44 -5.63
C VAL A 9 4.06 -7.86 -4.59
N HIS A 10 4.57 -6.66 -4.82
CA HIS A 10 5.52 -6.03 -3.91
C HIS A 10 4.85 -5.79 -2.53
N PRO A 11 5.53 -5.97 -1.39
CA PRO A 11 4.95 -5.82 -0.05
C PRO A 11 4.15 -4.52 0.17
N TYR A 12 4.66 -3.37 -0.31
CA TYR A 12 3.92 -2.10 -0.30
C TYR A 12 2.55 -2.18 -0.99
N VAL A 13 2.50 -2.83 -2.15
CA VAL A 13 1.28 -2.95 -2.96
C VAL A 13 0.31 -3.92 -2.30
N GLN A 14 0.82 -5.02 -1.73
CA GLN A 14 0.00 -5.97 -1.01
C GLN A 14 -0.68 -5.32 0.20
N LEU A 15 0.08 -4.59 1.02
CA LEU A 15 -0.47 -3.89 2.19
C LEU A 15 -1.54 -2.86 1.78
N ALA A 16 -1.29 -2.08 0.73
CA ALA A 16 -2.28 -1.14 0.20
C ALA A 16 -3.57 -1.85 -0.27
N ILE A 17 -3.45 -2.99 -0.95
CA ILE A 17 -4.61 -3.78 -1.40
C ILE A 17 -5.41 -4.29 -0.18
N GLU A 18 -4.74 -4.88 0.81
CA GLU A 18 -5.39 -5.41 2.02
C GLU A 18 -6.11 -4.31 2.80
N SER A 19 -5.47 -3.14 2.96
CA SER A 19 -6.07 -1.98 3.64
C SER A 19 -7.30 -1.46 2.92
N ILE A 20 -7.25 -1.34 1.58
CA ILE A 20 -8.39 -0.88 0.79
C ILE A 20 -9.53 -1.89 0.81
N ASP A 21 -9.24 -3.18 0.66
CA ASP A 21 -10.27 -4.24 0.63
C ASP A 21 -11.02 -4.30 1.97
N ALA A 22 -10.29 -4.28 3.09
CA ALA A 22 -10.87 -4.27 4.43
C ALA A 22 -11.74 -3.03 4.69
N TYR A 23 -11.32 -1.85 4.22
CA TYR A 23 -12.09 -0.63 4.39
C TYR A 23 -13.34 -0.61 3.50
N VAL A 24 -13.23 -1.02 2.24
CA VAL A 24 -14.36 -0.98 1.29
C VAL A 24 -15.41 -2.03 1.62
N ARG A 25 -15.00 -3.23 2.07
CA ARG A 25 -15.94 -4.32 2.40
C ARG A 25 -16.54 -4.19 3.78
N ASP A 26 -15.69 -3.91 4.77
CA ASP A 26 -16.04 -4.05 6.19
C ASP A 26 -16.00 -2.71 6.95
N PHE A 27 -15.68 -1.59 6.29
CA PHE A 27 -15.42 -0.28 6.92
C PHE A 27 -14.36 -0.34 8.03
N ARG A 28 -13.41 -1.26 7.89
CA ARG A 28 -12.37 -1.52 8.89
C ARG A 28 -11.02 -0.96 8.45
N VAL A 29 -10.40 -0.16 9.32
CA VAL A 29 -8.99 0.24 9.18
C VAL A 29 -8.13 -0.86 9.80
N ILE A 30 -7.17 -1.38 9.03
CA ILE A 30 -6.26 -2.43 9.49
C ILE A 30 -4.95 -1.83 9.99
N THR A 31 -4.37 -2.49 10.99
CA THR A 31 -2.96 -2.28 11.34
C THR A 31 -2.10 -3.24 10.52
N PRO A 32 -0.84 -2.88 10.21
CA PRO A 32 0.09 -3.79 9.56
C PRO A 32 0.12 -5.16 10.27
N PRO A 33 0.04 -6.28 9.53
CA PRO A 33 0.11 -7.61 10.11
C PRO A 33 1.33 -7.80 11.01
N LYS A 34 1.15 -8.48 12.15
CA LYS A 34 2.27 -8.86 13.02
C LYS A 34 3.27 -9.71 12.22
N GLY A 35 4.55 -9.39 12.28
CA GLY A 35 5.57 -10.09 11.49
C GLY A 35 5.91 -9.43 10.15
N LEU A 36 5.10 -8.47 9.67
CA LEU A 36 5.32 -7.83 8.37
C LEU A 36 6.63 -7.05 8.34
N LEU A 37 6.93 -6.31 9.41
CA LEU A 37 8.14 -5.49 9.50
C LEU A 37 9.40 -6.36 9.67
N GLU A 38 9.26 -7.54 10.27
CA GLU A 38 10.33 -8.53 10.41
C GLU A 38 10.67 -9.16 9.06
N GLN A 39 9.63 -9.48 8.27
CA GLN A 39 9.78 -10.05 6.91
C GLN A 39 10.25 -9.00 5.90
N HIS A 40 9.83 -7.74 6.09
CA HIS A 40 10.12 -6.63 5.19
C HIS A 40 10.61 -5.39 5.96
N PRO A 41 11.89 -5.39 6.40
CA PRO A 41 12.48 -4.28 7.16
C PRO A 41 12.41 -2.92 6.44
N VAL A 42 12.31 -2.93 5.11
CA VAL A 42 12.18 -1.74 4.27
C VAL A 42 10.95 -0.89 4.62
N LEU A 43 9.89 -1.50 5.14
CA LEU A 43 8.67 -0.81 5.58
C LEU A 43 8.87 0.05 6.83
N ARG A 44 9.96 -0.14 7.60
CA ARG A 44 10.24 0.64 8.82
C ARG A 44 10.73 2.07 8.54
N GLY A 45 11.08 2.39 7.30
CA GLY A 45 11.54 3.73 6.92
C GLY A 45 10.46 4.79 7.13
N ARG A 46 10.87 6.06 7.20
CA ARG A 46 9.97 7.22 7.18
C ARG A 46 10.18 8.00 5.89
N ALA A 47 9.14 8.11 5.08
CA ALA A 47 9.10 8.89 3.85
C ALA A 47 7.66 9.31 3.57
N GLY A 48 7.46 10.29 2.68
CA GLY A 48 6.14 10.52 2.08
C GLY A 48 5.80 9.37 1.13
N VAL A 49 4.54 8.94 1.12
CA VAL A 49 4.06 7.78 0.35
C VAL A 49 2.80 8.17 -0.41
N PHE A 50 2.62 7.65 -1.62
CA PHE A 50 1.41 7.82 -2.42
C PHE A 50 0.87 6.48 -2.88
N VAL A 51 -0.44 6.29 -2.74
CA VAL A 51 -1.17 5.13 -3.27
C VAL A 51 -2.01 5.60 -4.46
N SER A 52 -1.70 5.08 -5.64
CA SER A 52 -2.43 5.35 -6.88
C SER A 52 -3.25 4.14 -7.31
N LEU A 53 -4.55 4.33 -7.45
CA LEU A 53 -5.46 3.34 -8.02
C LEU A 53 -5.65 3.60 -9.50
N LYS A 54 -5.42 2.57 -10.32
CA LYS A 54 -5.64 2.63 -11.77
C LYS A 54 -6.72 1.64 -12.18
N LYS A 55 -7.65 2.07 -13.03
CA LYS A 55 -8.72 1.24 -13.59
C LYS A 55 -8.68 1.35 -15.12
N ARG A 56 -8.54 0.22 -15.82
CA ARG A 56 -8.41 0.18 -17.29
C ARG A 56 -7.28 1.08 -17.83
N GLY A 57 -6.17 1.15 -17.11
CA GLY A 57 -5.02 1.99 -17.46
C GLY A 57 -5.14 3.46 -17.05
N GLU A 58 -6.32 3.91 -16.62
CA GLU A 58 -6.56 5.31 -16.24
C GLU A 58 -6.50 5.51 -14.72
N LEU A 59 -6.06 6.69 -14.28
CA LEU A 59 -6.00 7.05 -12.86
C LEU A 59 -7.42 7.18 -12.31
N ARG A 60 -7.74 6.39 -11.28
CA ARG A 60 -9.01 6.46 -10.54
C ARG A 60 -8.92 7.34 -9.29
N GLY A 61 -7.73 7.42 -8.68
CA GLY A 61 -7.42 8.24 -7.52
C GLY A 61 -5.96 8.08 -7.09
N CYS A 62 -5.39 9.12 -6.50
CA CYS A 62 -4.06 9.12 -5.90
C CYS A 62 -4.12 9.91 -4.59
N ILE A 63 -3.75 9.28 -3.49
CA ILE A 63 -3.77 9.87 -2.13
C ILE A 63 -2.46 9.52 -1.44
N GLY A 64 -1.94 10.44 -0.65
CA GLY A 64 -0.67 10.29 0.05
C GLY A 64 -0.13 11.60 0.59
N THR A 65 0.97 11.55 1.34
CA THR A 65 1.67 12.73 1.84
C THR A 65 3.01 12.97 1.12
N ILE A 66 3.36 14.25 0.97
CA ILE A 66 4.65 14.68 0.39
C ILE A 66 5.80 14.63 1.40
N GLU A 67 5.49 14.67 2.69
CA GLU A 67 6.44 14.61 3.81
C GLU A 67 6.14 13.38 4.68
N PRO A 68 7.10 12.89 5.50
CA PRO A 68 6.89 11.74 6.37
C PRO A 68 5.89 12.05 7.51
N ALA A 69 4.61 11.83 7.25
CA ALA A 69 3.53 12.12 8.19
C ALA A 69 3.34 11.01 9.23
N HIS A 70 3.76 9.78 8.90
CA HIS A 70 3.58 8.60 9.74
C HIS A 70 4.91 8.06 10.31
N GLU A 71 4.79 7.16 11.29
CA GLU A 71 5.94 6.57 12.00
C GLU A 71 6.74 5.57 11.14
N SER A 72 6.09 4.98 10.13
CA SER A 72 6.72 4.08 9.17
C SER A 72 5.95 4.04 7.85
N LEU A 73 6.57 3.52 6.78
CA LEU A 73 5.89 3.30 5.50
C LEU A 73 4.73 2.29 5.59
N ALA A 74 4.66 1.48 6.65
CA ALA A 74 3.59 0.49 6.83
C ALA A 74 2.28 1.11 7.32
N VAL A 75 2.32 2.28 7.95
CA VAL A 75 1.14 2.90 8.59
C VAL A 75 0.66 4.17 7.88
N GLU A 76 1.20 4.44 6.69
CA GLU A 76 0.59 5.37 5.73
C GLU A 76 -0.59 4.68 5.02
#